data_AF-A0ABD3EDK6-F1
#
_entry.id   AF-A0ABD3EDK6-F1
#
_cell.length_a   1.000
_cell.length_b   1.000
_cell.length_c   1.000
_cell.angle_alpha   90.00
_cell.angle_beta   90.00
_cell.angle_gamma   90.00
#
_symmetry.space_group_name_H-M   'P 1'
#
loop_
_entity.id
_entity.type
_entity.pdbx_description
1 polymer ?
#
loop_
_entity_poly.entity_id
_entity_poly.type
_entity_poly.pdbx_seq_one_letter_code
_entity_poly.pdbx_strand_id
1 'polypeptide(L)'
;MLRQEMDNRFPEKSTELLSCISCLSPRLSFTSFDVDKLIHLTHQYPNDFTLTELSLIRQEFQTYVQDLRKDARFRDLDNLGDLGNKMVATMKHKVFPLTYRLIELALVLPVATTSVERVFSSMNVVKTRLRNKWEMCG
;
A
#
# COMPACT_ATOMS: atom_id res chain seq x y z
N MET A 1 12.71 -17.35 14.60
CA MET A 1 11.65 -17.11 15.61
C MET A 1 10.90 -15.80 15.38
N LEU A 2 11.52 -14.73 14.86
CA LEU A 2 10.82 -13.45 14.64
C LEU A 2 9.86 -13.38 13.45
N ARG A 3 9.91 -14.33 12.50
CA ARG A 3 8.89 -14.46 11.44
C ARG A 3 7.51 -14.77 12.02
N GLN A 4 7.49 -15.40 13.19
CA GLN A 4 6.26 -15.84 13.85
C GLN A 4 5.69 -14.77 14.78
N GLU A 5 6.45 -13.75 15.19
CA GLU A 5 5.99 -12.80 16.22
C GLU A 5 5.18 -11.61 15.68
N MET A 6 5.38 -11.23 14.41
CA MET A 6 4.50 -10.27 13.72
C MET A 6 3.30 -10.95 13.04
N ASP A 7 3.49 -12.18 12.52
CA ASP A 7 2.38 -13.03 12.07
C ASP A 7 1.49 -13.53 13.22
N ASN A 8 2.00 -13.62 14.46
CA ASN A 8 1.19 -14.02 15.62
C ASN A 8 0.48 -12.86 16.34
N ARG A 9 0.74 -11.58 16.01
CA ARG A 9 0.05 -10.46 16.68
C ARG A 9 -1.08 -9.81 15.90
N PHE A 10 -1.04 -9.70 14.56
CA PHE A 10 -2.21 -9.28 13.76
C PHE A 10 -2.15 -9.76 12.29
N PRO A 11 -2.37 -11.05 12.02
CA PRO A 11 -2.56 -11.56 10.66
C PRO A 11 -3.87 -11.05 10.03
N GLU A 12 -4.89 -10.75 10.84
CA GLU A 12 -6.17 -10.18 10.36
C GLU A 12 -6.02 -8.75 9.83
N LYS A 13 -5.33 -7.85 10.56
CA LYS A 13 -5.22 -6.45 10.12
C LYS A 13 -4.36 -6.29 8.87
N SER A 14 -3.31 -7.10 8.71
CA SER A 14 -2.46 -7.06 7.52
C SER A 14 -3.19 -7.57 6.28
N THR A 15 -4.01 -8.62 6.42
CA THR A 15 -4.85 -9.13 5.32
C THR A 15 -6.01 -8.19 4.99
N GLU A 16 -6.63 -7.56 6.00
CA GLU A 16 -7.68 -6.55 5.83
C GLU A 16 -7.15 -5.28 5.13
N LEU A 17 -5.96 -4.80 5.49
CA LEU A 17 -5.29 -3.68 4.81
C LEU A 17 -5.02 -3.99 3.33
N LEU A 18 -4.46 -5.17 3.03
CA LEU A 18 -4.20 -5.59 1.65
C LEU A 18 -5.49 -5.74 0.84
N SER A 19 -6.55 -6.25 1.47
CA SER A 19 -7.89 -6.33 0.88
C SER A 19 -8.42 -4.93 0.53
N CYS A 20 -8.27 -3.95 1.42
CA CYS A 20 -8.67 -2.57 1.15
C CYS A 20 -7.80 -1.91 0.06
N ILE A 21 -6.47 -2.11 0.07
CA ILE A 21 -5.56 -1.58 -0.96
C ILE A 21 -5.91 -2.17 -2.34
N SER A 22 -6.35 -3.42 -2.41
CA SER A 22 -6.78 -4.04 -3.67
C SER A 22 -7.94 -3.27 -4.35
N CYS A 23 -8.71 -2.49 -3.59
CA CYS A 23 -9.81 -1.66 -4.09
C CYS A 23 -9.32 -0.43 -4.88
N LEU A 24 -8.05 -0.05 -4.75
CA LEU A 24 -7.40 0.99 -5.57
C LEU A 24 -6.89 0.46 -6.91
N SER A 25 -6.99 -0.86 -7.16
CA SER A 25 -6.42 -1.46 -8.36
C SER A 25 -7.09 -0.89 -9.63
N PRO A 26 -6.32 -0.37 -10.60
CA PRO A 26 -6.88 0.09 -11.87
C PRO A 26 -7.31 -1.05 -12.80
N ARG A 27 -6.94 -2.30 -12.47
CA ARG A 27 -7.21 -3.48 -13.29
C ARG A 27 -8.68 -3.63 -13.62
N LEU A 28 -8.94 -4.11 -14.83
CA LEU A 28 -10.28 -4.39 -15.35
C LEU A 28 -11.21 -3.17 -15.20
N SER A 29 -10.69 -1.94 -15.37
CA SER A 29 -11.46 -0.71 -15.18
C SER A 29 -11.97 -0.53 -13.75
N PHE A 30 -11.09 -0.74 -12.77
CA PHE A 30 -11.38 -0.57 -11.35
C PHE A 30 -12.54 -1.47 -10.86
N THR A 31 -12.63 -2.72 -11.30
CA THR A 31 -13.72 -3.64 -10.87
C THR A 31 -13.70 -3.93 -9.38
N SER A 32 -12.51 -3.92 -8.76
CA SER A 32 -12.34 -4.16 -7.33
C SER A 32 -12.69 -2.96 -6.46
N PHE A 33 -13.07 -1.82 -7.06
CA PHE A 33 -13.36 -0.60 -6.33
C PHE A 33 -14.54 -0.78 -5.37
N ASP A 34 -14.30 -0.46 -4.10
CA ASP A 34 -15.26 -0.51 -3.02
C ASP A 34 -15.00 0.70 -2.11
N VAL A 35 -15.94 1.66 -2.15
CA VAL A 35 -15.79 2.93 -1.44
C VAL A 35 -15.78 2.74 0.07
N ASP A 36 -16.52 1.77 0.60
CA ASP A 36 -16.63 1.57 2.04
C ASP A 36 -15.36 0.95 2.60
N LYS A 37 -14.73 0.02 1.85
CA LYS A 37 -13.40 -0.51 2.19
C LYS A 37 -12.31 0.56 2.15
N LEU A 38 -12.37 1.49 1.18
CA LEU A 38 -11.40 2.59 1.12
C LEU A 38 -11.58 3.59 2.26
N ILE A 39 -12.81 3.89 2.67
CA ILE A 39 -13.08 4.71 3.85
C ILE A 39 -12.59 3.98 5.11
N HIS A 40 -12.82 2.67 5.22
CA HIS A 40 -12.27 1.88 6.31
C HIS A 40 -10.73 1.99 6.36
N LEU A 41 -10.07 1.96 5.20
CA LEU A 41 -8.62 2.12 5.11
C LEU A 41 -8.16 3.49 5.63
N THR A 42 -8.89 4.57 5.36
CA THR A 42 -8.47 5.92 5.81
C THR A 42 -8.55 6.06 7.33
N HIS A 43 -9.48 5.36 7.99
CA HIS A 43 -9.54 5.28 9.45
C HIS A 43 -8.34 4.57 10.09
N GLN A 44 -7.59 3.77 9.33
CA GLN A 44 -6.32 3.17 9.79
C GLN A 44 -5.17 4.18 9.84
N TYR A 45 -5.34 5.37 9.24
CA TYR A 45 -4.37 6.46 9.17
C TYR A 45 -4.93 7.77 9.80
N PRO A 46 -5.27 7.76 11.10
CA PRO A 46 -5.95 8.90 11.74
C PRO A 46 -5.12 10.19 11.78
N ASN A 47 -3.79 10.10 11.56
CA ASN A 47 -2.90 11.27 11.52
C ASN A 47 -2.75 11.85 10.11
N ASP A 48 -3.13 11.11 9.07
CA ASP A 48 -2.96 11.50 7.66
C ASP A 48 -4.22 12.14 7.08
N PHE A 49 -5.35 12.08 7.79
CA PHE A 49 -6.64 12.63 7.38
C PHE A 49 -7.30 13.42 8.50
N THR A 50 -7.72 14.64 8.20
CA THR A 50 -8.53 15.48 9.10
C THR A 50 -10.00 15.06 9.07
N LEU A 51 -10.77 15.43 10.10
CA LEU A 51 -12.22 15.16 10.15
C LEU A 51 -12.98 15.80 8.97
N THR A 52 -12.55 16.98 8.52
CA THR A 52 -13.12 17.66 7.34
C THR A 52 -12.79 16.92 6.05
N GLU A 53 -11.57 16.40 5.90
CA GLU A 53 -11.23 15.59 4.74
C GLU A 53 -12.04 14.28 4.72
N LEU A 54 -12.18 13.62 5.87
CA LEU A 54 -12.98 12.38 6.00
C LEU A 54 -14.46 12.58 5.68
N SER A 55 -15.03 13.77 5.91
CA SER A 55 -16.43 14.04 5.54
C SER A 55 -16.63 14.21 4.02
N LEU A 56 -15.57 14.59 3.30
CA LEU A 56 -15.59 14.79 1.84
C LEU A 56 -15.06 13.58 1.06
N ILE A 57 -14.32 12.69 1.72
CA ILE A 57 -13.53 11.63 1.05
C ILE A 57 -14.38 10.64 0.25
N ARG A 58 -15.60 10.33 0.71
CA ARG A 58 -16.53 9.45 0.01
C ARG A 58 -16.88 10.01 -1.38
N GLN A 59 -17.21 11.29 -1.43
CA GLN A 59 -17.56 11.97 -2.68
C GLN A 59 -16.34 12.01 -3.62
N GLU A 60 -15.16 12.27 -3.08
CA GLU A 60 -13.94 12.28 -3.88
C GLU A 60 -13.66 10.90 -4.49
N PHE A 61 -13.71 9.81 -3.71
CA PHE A 61 -13.49 8.44 -4.21
C PHE A 61 -14.49 8.04 -5.31
N GLN A 62 -15.77 8.39 -5.14
CA GLN A 62 -16.79 8.11 -6.15
C GLN A 62 -16.55 8.90 -7.44
N THR A 63 -16.14 10.17 -7.32
CA THR A 63 -15.84 11.02 -8.48
C THR A 63 -14.58 10.55 -9.19
N TYR A 64 -13.55 10.20 -8.42
CA TYR A 64 -12.29 9.62 -8.89
C TYR A 64 -12.53 8.41 -9.80
N VAL A 65 -13.25 7.39 -9.32
CA VAL A 65 -13.42 6.15 -10.10
C VAL A 65 -14.22 6.40 -11.36
N GLN A 66 -15.24 7.26 -11.31
CA GLN A 66 -16.06 7.58 -12.48
C GLN A 66 -15.28 8.36 -13.54
N ASP A 67 -14.45 9.31 -13.12
CA ASP A 67 -13.63 10.12 -14.01
C ASP A 67 -12.53 9.27 -14.67
N LEU A 68 -11.81 8.47 -13.89
CA LEU A 68 -10.72 7.64 -14.41
C LEU A 68 -11.22 6.50 -15.31
N ARG A 69 -12.40 5.93 -15.04
CA ARG A 69 -13.02 4.92 -15.94
C ARG A 69 -13.35 5.48 -17.32
N LYS A 70 -13.64 6.78 -17.43
CA LYS A 70 -13.95 7.46 -18.70
C LYS A 70 -12.69 7.90 -19.44
N ASP A 71 -11.57 8.00 -18.75
CA ASP A 71 -10.31 8.46 -19.32
C ASP A 71 -9.51 7.28 -19.89
N ALA A 72 -9.47 7.18 -21.22
CA ALA A 72 -8.78 6.11 -21.94
C ALA A 72 -7.29 5.98 -21.54
N ARG A 73 -6.67 7.03 -21.01
CA ARG A 73 -5.27 6.99 -20.55
C ARG A 73 -5.05 6.08 -19.34
N PHE A 74 -6.12 5.71 -18.62
CA PHE A 74 -6.07 4.85 -17.43
C PHE A 74 -6.53 3.41 -17.70
N ARG A 75 -6.90 3.07 -18.94
CA ARG A 75 -7.55 1.79 -19.26
C ARG A 75 -6.67 0.56 -19.07
N ASP A 76 -5.39 0.68 -19.40
CA ASP A 76 -4.44 -0.45 -19.48
C ASP A 76 -3.39 -0.41 -18.36
N LEU A 77 -3.77 0.11 -17.19
CA LEU A 77 -2.90 0.15 -16.01
C LEU A 77 -3.06 -1.14 -15.20
N ASP A 78 -1.94 -1.76 -14.84
CA ASP A 78 -1.92 -3.06 -14.17
C ASP A 78 -1.50 -3.02 -12.70
N ASN A 79 -0.94 -1.91 -12.24
CA ASN A 79 -0.44 -1.78 -10.88
C ASN A 79 -0.62 -0.36 -10.34
N LEU A 80 -0.51 -0.26 -9.02
CA LEU A 80 -0.72 0.97 -8.28
C LEU A 80 0.37 2.02 -8.55
N GLY A 81 1.60 1.59 -8.87
CA GLY A 81 2.71 2.49 -9.19
C GLY A 81 2.47 3.24 -10.50
N ASP A 82 2.06 2.52 -11.54
CA ASP A 82 1.71 3.11 -12.84
C ASP A 82 0.50 4.04 -12.72
N LEU A 83 -0.48 3.67 -11.88
CA LEU A 83 -1.62 4.55 -11.55
C LEU A 83 -1.15 5.85 -10.90
N GLY A 84 -0.30 5.78 -9.86
CA GLY A 84 0.26 6.96 -9.21
C GLY A 84 1.01 7.86 -10.20
N ASN A 85 1.91 7.28 -11.01
CA ASN A 85 2.66 7.99 -12.04
C ASN A 85 1.72 8.67 -13.07
N LYS A 86 0.68 7.96 -13.52
CA LYS A 86 -0.28 8.50 -14.48
C LYS A 86 -1.12 9.63 -13.89
N MET A 87 -1.50 9.54 -12.61
CA MET A 87 -2.21 10.62 -11.92
C MET A 87 -1.37 11.90 -11.81
N VAL A 88 -0.05 11.77 -11.64
CA VAL A 88 0.87 12.91 -11.68
C VAL A 88 0.93 13.50 -13.09
N ALA A 89 1.21 12.65 -14.09
CA ALA A 89 1.36 13.08 -15.47
C ALA A 89 0.11 13.76 -16.06
N THR A 90 -1.08 13.39 -15.58
CA THR A 90 -2.37 13.94 -16.03
C THR A 90 -2.94 15.01 -15.09
N MET A 91 -2.18 15.40 -14.06
CA MET A 91 -2.58 16.38 -13.03
C MET A 91 -3.78 15.95 -12.17
N LYS A 92 -4.25 14.71 -12.28
CA LYS A 92 -5.35 14.15 -11.48
C LYS A 92 -5.03 14.08 -9.99
N HIS A 93 -3.76 14.00 -9.61
CA HIS A 93 -3.33 14.10 -8.20
C HIS A 93 -3.74 15.43 -7.53
N LYS A 94 -3.90 16.52 -8.29
CA LYS A 94 -4.40 17.81 -7.76
C LYS A 94 -5.93 17.88 -7.72
N VAL A 95 -6.59 17.13 -8.59
CA VAL A 95 -8.06 17.05 -8.66
C VAL A 95 -8.60 16.13 -7.58
N PHE A 96 -7.89 15.05 -7.28
CA PHE A 96 -8.23 14.03 -6.30
C PHE A 96 -7.11 13.88 -5.25
N PRO A 97 -6.86 14.92 -4.43
CA PRO A 97 -5.73 14.94 -3.50
C PRO A 97 -5.85 13.91 -2.38
N LEU A 98 -7.06 13.62 -1.88
CA LEU A 98 -7.26 12.63 -0.81
C LEU A 98 -7.07 11.20 -1.33
N THR A 99 -7.56 10.95 -2.54
CA THR A 99 -7.37 9.67 -3.22
C THR A 99 -5.90 9.43 -3.54
N TYR A 100 -5.21 10.44 -4.04
CA TYR A 100 -3.79 10.34 -4.33
C TYR A 100 -2.95 10.12 -3.07
N ARG A 101 -3.26 10.81 -1.96
CA ARG A 101 -2.62 10.57 -0.66
C ARG A 101 -2.77 9.11 -0.21
N LEU A 102 -3.97 8.53 -0.35
CA LEU A 102 -4.20 7.13 -0.01
C LEU A 102 -3.39 6.17 -0.90
N ILE A 103 -3.25 6.48 -2.19
CA ILE A 103 -2.40 5.73 -3.13
C ILE A 103 -0.93 5.82 -2.71
N GLU A 104 -0.44 6.99 -2.31
CA GLU A 104 0.93 7.17 -1.82
C GLU A 104 1.18 6.34 -0.54
N LEU A 105 0.27 6.39 0.42
CA LEU A 105 0.34 5.55 1.63
C LEU A 105 0.39 4.06 1.24
N ALA A 106 -0.47 3.64 0.32
CA ALA A 106 -0.51 2.26 -0.17
C ALA A 106 0.75 1.85 -0.95
N LEU A 107 1.47 2.78 -1.58
CA LEU A 107 2.77 2.52 -2.23
C LEU A 107 3.94 2.46 -1.26
N VAL A 108 3.86 3.15 -0.12
CA VAL A 108 4.92 3.14 0.91
C VAL A 108 4.84 1.90 1.81
N LEU A 109 3.64 1.35 2.06
CA LEU A 109 3.45 0.16 2.91
C LEU A 109 4.21 -1.10 2.45
N PRO A 110 4.28 -1.45 1.14
CA PRO A 110 5.09 -2.58 0.65
C PRO A 110 6.61 -2.36 0.78
N VAL A 111 7.06 -1.10 0.70
CA VAL A 111 8.49 -0.76 0.79
C VAL A 111 8.99 -0.91 2.22
N ALA A 112 8.15 -0.57 3.20
CA ALA A 112 8.47 -0.78 4.62
C ALA A 112 8.51 -2.28 4.99
N THR A 113 7.72 -3.14 4.35
CA THR A 113 7.73 -4.59 4.62
C THR A 113 8.92 -5.31 3.97
N THR A 114 9.40 -4.86 2.80
CA THR A 114 10.51 -5.52 2.08
C THR A 114 11.91 -4.98 2.41
N SER A 115 12.04 -3.70 2.78
CA SER A 115 13.34 -3.10 3.12
C SER A 115 13.92 -3.66 4.42
N VAL A 116 13.07 -3.95 5.40
CA VAL A 116 13.51 -4.45 6.72
C VAL A 116 14.01 -5.90 6.64
N GLU A 117 13.43 -6.74 5.77
CA GLU A 117 13.87 -8.13 5.59
C GLU A 117 15.28 -8.24 4.99
N ARG A 118 15.65 -7.38 4.04
CA ARG A 118 16.95 -7.45 3.36
C ARG A 118 18.11 -6.99 4.25
N VAL A 119 17.87 -5.98 5.10
CA VAL A 119 18.85 -5.50 6.08
C VAL A 119 19.05 -6.53 7.19
N PHE A 120 17.97 -7.16 7.69
CA PHE A 120 18.07 -8.21 8.71
C PHE A 120 18.66 -9.53 8.18
N SER A 121 18.38 -9.91 6.92
CA SER A 121 19.00 -11.08 6.30
C SER A 121 20.52 -10.92 6.19
N SER A 122 20.99 -9.72 5.87
CA SER A 122 22.43 -9.43 5.76
C SER A 122 23.14 -9.46 7.12
N MET A 123 22.47 -9.01 8.18
CA MET A 123 22.98 -9.10 9.56
C MET A 123 23.05 -10.54 10.08
N ASN A 124 22.13 -11.42 9.69
CA ASN A 124 22.16 -12.82 10.12
C ASN A 124 23.30 -13.62 9.47
N VAL A 125 23.64 -13.34 8.21
CA VAL A 125 24.76 -14.01 7.51
C VAL A 125 26.11 -13.70 8.15
N VAL A 126 26.30 -12.47 8.66
CA VAL A 126 27.54 -12.10 9.38
C VAL A 126 27.64 -12.83 10.72
N LYS A 127 26.52 -13.03 11.43
CA LYS A 127 26.50 -13.72 12.73
C LYS A 127 26.75 -15.23 12.61
N THR A 128 26.31 -15.89 11.54
CA THR A 128 26.56 -17.33 11.34
C THR A 128 28.00 -17.63 10.91
N ARG A 129 28.65 -16.73 10.15
CA ARG A 129 30.06 -16.91 9.74
C ARG A 129 31.06 -16.82 10.90
N LEU A 130 30.72 -16.11 11.99
CA LEU A 130 31.56 -16.06 13.18
C LEU A 130 31.39 -17.29 14.09
N ARG A 131 30.21 -17.92 14.08
CA ARG A 131 29.92 -19.08 14.96
C ARG A 131 30.38 -20.42 14.39
N ASN A 132 30.50 -20.55 13.07
CA ASN A 132 30.96 -21.78 12.42
C ASN A 132 32.50 -21.89 12.26
N LYS A 133 33.27 -20.97 12.88
CA LYS A 133 34.75 -21.01 12.85
C LYS A 133 35.40 -21.72 14.04
N TRP A 134 34.61 -22.23 15.00
CA TRP A 134 35.11 -22.82 16.25
C TRP A 134 34.94 -24.35 16.33
N GLU A 135 34.46 -25.02 15.26
CA GLU A 135 34.27 -26.49 15.24
C GLU A 135 35.22 -27.23 14.28
N MET A 136 36.35 -26.64 13.87
CA MET A 136 37.31 -27.31 12.96
C MET A 136 38.79 -27.20 13.37
N CYS A 137 39.08 -27.11 14.67
CA CYS A 137 40.41 -27.42 15.20
C CYS A 137 40.28 -28.13 16.54
N GLY A 138 39.90 -29.41 16.49
CA GLY A 138 40.10 -30.40 17.55
C GLY A 138 40.71 -31.63 16.91
#